data_AF-A0A9X1I119-F1
#
_entry.id   AF-A0A9X1I119-F1
#
_cell.length_a   1.000
_cell.length_b   1.000
_cell.length_c   1.000
_cell.angle_alpha   90.00
_cell.angle_beta   90.00
_cell.angle_gamma   90.00
#
_symmetry.space_group_name_H-M   'P 1'
#
loop_
_entity.id
_entity.type
_entity.pdbx_description
1 polymer ?
#
loop_
_entity_poly.entity_id
_entity_poly.type
_entity_poly.pdbx_seq_one_letter_code
_entity_poly.pdbx_strand_id
1 'polypeptide(L)'
;MVSMFIFGHMLQPKKTYTLQEAIKKLEHYCAYQERCHKEVRQKLITMHMIPEAIDTVIVHLLQHNFLNEERFAKTFVRGKFRIKKWGRRRLSLELKKKDISKVNINEAFKEISETEYIEVFNDLAEKKASTLNGNTHKNKKKLIDYLLYRGWESHLVYDKANELFS
;
A
#
# COMPACT_ATOMS: atom_id res chain seq x y z
N MET A 1 9.13 7.18 -55.10
CA MET A 1 10.25 7.39 -54.17
C MET A 1 9.88 6.67 -52.87
N VAL A 2 10.49 5.51 -52.64
CA VAL A 2 10.13 4.53 -51.62
C VAL A 2 10.68 4.98 -50.27
N SER A 3 9.86 5.00 -49.22
CA SER A 3 10.36 4.95 -47.86
C SER A 3 9.43 4.10 -47.00
N MET A 4 9.63 2.78 -47.12
CA MET A 4 9.19 1.78 -46.15
C MET A 4 10.01 1.97 -44.86
N PHE A 5 9.48 2.71 -43.89
CA PHE A 5 9.92 2.56 -42.50
C PHE A 5 9.11 1.43 -41.86
N ILE A 6 9.44 0.19 -42.18
CA ILE A 6 9.06 -0.96 -41.36
C ILE A 6 10.00 -0.93 -40.15
N PHE A 7 9.55 -0.32 -39.05
CA PHE A 7 10.21 -0.48 -37.77
C PHE A 7 9.98 -1.93 -37.33
N GLY A 8 10.98 -2.78 -37.58
CA GLY A 8 10.99 -4.16 -37.11
C GLY A 8 10.89 -4.17 -35.59
N HIS A 9 9.73 -4.52 -35.07
CA HIS A 9 9.55 -4.83 -33.65
C HIS A 9 10.30 -6.15 -33.41
N MET A 10 11.60 -6.07 -33.11
CA MET A 10 12.37 -7.22 -32.64
C MET A 10 11.64 -7.82 -31.43
N LEU A 11 11.09 -9.02 -31.60
CA LEU A 11 10.61 -9.85 -30.50
C LEU A 11 11.84 -10.24 -29.67
N GLN A 12 12.18 -9.41 -28.69
CA GLN A 12 13.17 -9.75 -27.67
C GLN A 12 12.74 -11.11 -27.06
N PRO A 13 13.65 -12.09 -26.97
CA PRO A 13 13.30 -13.38 -26.39
C PRO A 13 12.84 -13.16 -24.96
N LYS A 14 11.59 -13.55 -24.67
CA LYS A 14 11.02 -13.43 -23.33
C LYS A 14 11.83 -14.34 -22.40
N LYS A 15 12.42 -13.75 -21.37
CA LYS A 15 13.14 -14.50 -20.34
C LYS A 15 12.18 -15.48 -19.67
N THR A 16 12.45 -16.78 -19.81
CA THR A 16 11.73 -17.86 -19.14
C THR A 16 12.43 -18.22 -17.84
N TYR A 17 11.72 -18.91 -16.96
CA TYR A 17 12.24 -19.40 -15.69
C TYR A 17 11.79 -20.84 -15.51
N THR A 18 12.70 -21.68 -15.03
CA THR A 18 12.31 -22.96 -14.46
C THR A 18 11.55 -22.75 -13.14
N LEU A 19 10.82 -23.77 -12.69
CA LEU A 19 10.11 -23.71 -11.40
C LEU A 19 11.06 -23.37 -10.24
N GLN A 20 12.23 -24.01 -10.20
CA GLN A 20 13.22 -23.81 -9.14
C GLN A 20 13.83 -22.40 -9.14
N GLU A 21 14.10 -21.83 -10.33
CA GLU A 21 14.56 -20.45 -10.44
C GLU A 21 13.48 -19.45 -10.00
N ALA A 22 12.21 -19.73 -10.33
CA ALA A 22 11.09 -18.91 -9.90
C ALA A 22 10.94 -18.94 -8.37
N ILE A 23 11.01 -20.12 -7.74
CA ILE A 23 10.97 -20.27 -6.28
C ILE A 23 12.06 -19.41 -5.64
N LYS A 24 13.33 -19.63 -5.96
CA LYS A 24 14.46 -18.88 -5.38
C LYS A 24 14.29 -17.38 -5.56
N LYS A 25 13.87 -16.95 -6.75
CA LYS A 25 13.63 -15.54 -7.05
C LYS A 25 12.52 -14.94 -6.19
N LEU A 26 11.44 -15.67 -5.96
CA LEU A 26 10.32 -15.19 -5.16
C LEU A 26 10.58 -15.27 -3.66
N GLU A 27 11.38 -16.22 -3.19
CA GLU A 27 11.90 -16.24 -1.81
C GLU A 27 12.68 -14.95 -1.53
N HIS A 28 13.66 -14.61 -2.38
CA HIS A 28 14.39 -13.35 -2.27
C HIS A 28 13.48 -12.13 -2.36
N TYR A 29 12.49 -12.14 -3.25
CA TYR A 29 11.55 -11.03 -3.43
C TYR A 29 10.69 -10.76 -2.18
N CYS A 30 10.25 -11.83 -1.49
CA CYS A 30 9.47 -11.73 -0.26
C CYS A 30 10.34 -11.47 0.97
N ALA A 31 11.57 -12.01 1.00
CA ALA A 31 12.53 -11.76 2.08
C ALA A 31 13.03 -10.30 2.09
N TYR A 32 13.16 -9.68 0.92
CA TYR A 32 13.56 -8.27 0.83
C TYR A 32 12.49 -7.31 1.39
N GLN A 33 11.22 -7.63 1.15
CA GLN A 33 10.10 -6.83 1.62
C GLN A 33 8.83 -7.69 1.63
N GLU A 34 8.02 -7.55 2.69
CA GLU A 34 6.70 -8.18 2.76
C GLU A 34 5.86 -7.91 1.50
N ARG A 35 5.26 -8.99 0.98
CA ARG A 35 4.37 -8.99 -0.19
C ARG A 35 3.03 -9.61 0.16
N CYS A 36 1.97 -9.15 -0.51
CA CYS A 36 0.70 -9.85 -0.49
C CYS A 36 0.61 -10.88 -1.62
N HIS A 37 -0.34 -11.81 -1.50
CA HIS A 37 -0.57 -12.85 -2.49
C HIS A 37 -0.81 -12.27 -3.90
N LYS A 38 -1.57 -11.18 -4.01
CA LYS A 38 -1.82 -10.47 -5.27
C LYS A 38 -0.52 -9.98 -5.94
N GLU A 39 0.41 -9.41 -5.17
CA GLU A 39 1.69 -8.92 -5.68
C GLU A 39 2.59 -10.07 -6.17
N VAL A 40 2.66 -11.16 -5.41
CA VAL A 40 3.45 -12.35 -5.77
C VAL A 40 2.89 -13.01 -7.03
N ARG A 41 1.57 -13.20 -7.10
CA ARG A 41 0.90 -13.76 -8.28
C ARG A 41 1.15 -12.90 -9.51
N GLN A 42 0.96 -11.57 -9.41
CA GLN A 42 1.23 -10.65 -10.51
C GLN A 42 2.69 -10.70 -10.95
N LYS A 43 3.63 -10.83 -10.00
CA LYS A 43 5.06 -10.97 -10.31
C LYS A 43 5.34 -12.23 -11.11
N LEU A 44 4.78 -13.36 -10.73
CA LEU A 44 4.95 -14.63 -11.45
C LEU A 44 4.31 -14.59 -12.85
N ILE A 45 3.16 -13.93 -13.01
CA ILE A 45 2.55 -13.68 -14.33
C ILE A 45 3.48 -12.84 -15.21
N THR A 46 4.10 -11.78 -14.66
CA THR A 46 5.09 -10.98 -15.40
C THR A 46 6.36 -11.73 -15.73
N MET A 47 6.63 -12.84 -15.03
CA MET A 47 7.71 -13.78 -15.33
C MET A 47 7.29 -14.86 -16.33
N HIS A 48 6.07 -14.76 -16.89
CA HIS A 48 5.52 -15.69 -17.88
C HIS A 48 5.42 -17.15 -17.39
N MET A 49 5.24 -17.36 -16.08
CA MET A 49 4.96 -18.68 -15.53
C MET A 49 3.53 -19.12 -15.88
N ILE A 50 3.35 -20.41 -16.18
CA ILE A 50 2.03 -21.01 -16.38
C ILE A 50 1.27 -21.13 -15.04
N PRO A 51 -0.07 -21.16 -15.05
CA PRO A 51 -0.89 -21.17 -13.83
C PRO A 51 -0.49 -22.26 -12.81
N GLU A 52 -0.22 -23.47 -13.28
CA GLU A 52 0.15 -24.62 -12.44
C GLU A 52 1.48 -24.36 -11.71
N ALA A 53 2.44 -23.75 -12.39
CA ALA A 53 3.72 -23.37 -11.79
C ALA A 53 3.55 -22.19 -10.82
N ILE A 54 2.67 -21.23 -11.12
CA ILE A 54 2.35 -20.12 -10.22
C ILE A 54 1.82 -20.65 -8.89
N ASP A 55 0.82 -21.53 -8.94
CA ASP A 55 0.20 -22.07 -7.74
C ASP A 55 1.21 -22.91 -6.94
N THR A 56 2.06 -23.69 -7.61
CA THR A 56 3.15 -24.45 -6.97
C THR A 56 4.12 -23.52 -6.23
N VAL A 57 4.57 -22.43 -6.86
CA VAL A 57 5.46 -21.45 -6.21
C VAL A 57 4.77 -20.79 -5.01
N ILE A 58 3.50 -20.40 -5.15
CA ILE A 58 2.77 -19.75 -4.06
C ILE A 58 2.60 -20.68 -2.86
N VAL A 59 2.24 -21.94 -3.08
CA VAL A 59 2.14 -22.94 -2.01
C VAL A 59 3.49 -23.10 -1.29
N HIS A 60 4.59 -23.20 -2.04
CA HIS A 60 5.93 -23.24 -1.45
C HIS A 60 6.21 -22.03 -0.56
N LEU A 61 5.96 -20.81 -1.05
CA LEU A 61 6.22 -19.58 -0.29
C LEU A 61 5.35 -19.49 0.98
N LEU A 62 4.12 -19.98 0.94
CA LEU A 62 3.24 -20.04 2.12
C LEU A 62 3.74 -21.08 3.13
N GLN A 63 4.06 -22.30 2.67
CA GLN A 63 4.54 -23.39 3.52
C GLN A 63 5.85 -23.06 4.23
N HIS A 64 6.76 -22.38 3.53
CA HIS A 64 8.03 -21.91 4.07
C HIS A 64 7.95 -20.51 4.71
N ASN A 65 6.74 -19.97 4.89
CA ASN A 65 6.44 -18.71 5.56
C ASN A 65 7.13 -17.46 4.95
N PHE A 66 7.56 -17.52 3.68
CA PHE A 66 8.01 -16.35 2.93
C PHE A 66 6.84 -15.42 2.58
N LEU A 67 5.67 -15.99 2.29
CA LEU A 67 4.44 -15.25 2.00
C LEU A 67 3.48 -15.38 3.19
N ASN A 68 3.06 -14.26 3.76
CA ASN A 68 2.12 -14.23 4.89
C ASN A 68 1.27 -12.96 4.83
N GLU A 69 -0.03 -13.11 4.60
CA GLU A 69 -0.94 -11.97 4.42
C GLU A 69 -1.17 -11.15 5.69
N GLU A 70 -1.20 -11.79 6.86
CA GLU A 70 -1.35 -11.08 8.13
C GLU A 70 -0.11 -10.23 8.40
N ARG A 71 1.09 -10.80 8.24
CA ARG A 71 2.38 -10.11 8.41
C ARG A 71 2.52 -8.94 7.43
N PHE A 72 2.09 -9.13 6.18
CA PHE A 72 2.00 -8.06 5.20
C PHE A 72 1.07 -6.93 5.67
N ALA A 73 -0.16 -7.26 6.11
CA ALA A 73 -1.14 -6.26 6.53
C ALA A 73 -0.64 -5.42 7.71
N LYS A 74 -0.07 -6.07 8.75
CA LYS A 74 0.52 -5.42 9.91
C LYS A 74 1.66 -4.47 9.52
N THR A 75 2.60 -4.96 8.70
CA THR A 75 3.74 -4.17 8.22
C THR A 75 3.27 -2.97 7.39
N PHE A 76 2.29 -3.18 6.50
CA PHE A 76 1.71 -2.13 5.69
C PHE A 76 1.04 -1.04 6.54
N VAL A 77 0.19 -1.42 7.49
CA VAL A 77 -0.49 -0.49 8.40
C VAL A 77 0.51 0.32 9.19
N ARG A 78 1.44 -0.34 9.90
CA ARG A 78 2.47 0.33 10.71
C ARG A 78 3.31 1.30 9.88
N GLY A 79 3.82 0.85 8.73
CA GLY A 79 4.68 1.67 7.88
C GLY A 79 3.95 2.89 7.31
N LYS A 80 2.75 2.71 6.75
CA LYS A 80 1.97 3.81 6.17
C LYS A 80 1.44 4.77 7.22
N PHE A 81 1.03 4.27 8.39
CA PHE A 81 0.61 5.11 9.49
C PHE A 81 1.78 5.96 10.03
N ARG A 82 2.89 5.34 10.41
CA ARG A 82 4.00 6.07 11.06
C ARG A 82 4.74 7.01 10.11
N ILE A 83 4.97 6.59 8.87
CA ILE A 83 5.77 7.35 7.90
C ILE A 83 4.91 8.27 7.03
N LYS A 84 3.78 7.76 6.51
CA LYS A 84 2.92 8.51 5.58
C LYS A 84 1.73 9.19 6.27
N LYS A 85 1.50 8.92 7.56
CA LYS A 85 0.46 9.55 8.37
C LYS A 85 -0.92 9.38 7.74
N TRP A 86 -1.20 8.16 7.29
CA TRP A 86 -2.49 7.77 6.72
C TRP A 86 -3.46 7.35 7.83
N GLY A 87 -4.71 7.79 7.73
CA GLY A 87 -5.80 7.36 8.61
C GLY A 87 -6.39 6.01 8.20
N ARG A 88 -7.21 5.43 9.09
CA ARG A 88 -7.80 4.09 8.94
C ARG A 88 -8.62 3.92 7.66
N ARG A 89 -9.30 4.97 7.18
CA ARG A 89 -10.11 4.88 5.94
C ARG A 89 -9.24 4.60 4.72
N ARG A 90 -8.11 5.31 4.59
CA ARG A 90 -7.18 5.12 3.47
C ARG A 90 -6.43 3.80 3.60
N LEU A 91 -5.96 3.46 4.80
CA LEU A 91 -5.31 2.16 5.05
C LEU A 91 -6.22 0.99 4.66
N SER A 92 -7.48 1.02 5.09
CA SER A 92 -8.49 0.01 4.75
C SER A 92 -8.72 -0.07 3.25
N LEU A 93 -8.88 1.07 2.57
CA LEU A 93 -9.12 1.11 1.14
C LEU A 93 -7.95 0.50 0.35
N GLU A 94 -6.72 0.86 0.70
CA GLU A 94 -5.52 0.39 0.00
C GLU A 94 -5.25 -1.10 0.25
N LEU A 95 -5.52 -1.61 1.46
CA LEU A 95 -5.44 -3.05 1.73
C LEU A 95 -6.52 -3.83 0.99
N LYS A 96 -7.76 -3.31 0.90
CA LYS A 96 -8.83 -3.92 0.12
C LYS A 96 -8.49 -3.99 -1.38
N LYS A 97 -7.90 -2.95 -1.95
CA LYS A 97 -7.41 -2.97 -3.35
C LYS A 97 -6.35 -4.05 -3.60
N LYS A 98 -5.64 -4.46 -2.55
CA LYS A 98 -4.64 -5.53 -2.54
C LYS A 98 -5.23 -6.90 -2.20
N ASP A 99 -6.56 -7.00 -2.14
CA ASP A 99 -7.35 -8.20 -1.84
C ASP A 99 -7.08 -8.77 -0.44
N ILE A 100 -6.64 -7.93 0.51
CA ILE A 100 -6.44 -8.34 1.90
C ILE A 100 -7.80 -8.50 2.59
N SER A 101 -7.98 -9.63 3.27
CA SER A 101 -9.22 -9.96 3.97
C SER A 101 -9.55 -8.93 5.08
N LYS A 102 -10.86 -8.76 5.36
CA LYS A 102 -11.32 -7.89 6.45
C LYS A 102 -10.75 -8.32 7.81
N VAL A 103 -10.58 -9.64 8.03
CA VAL A 103 -9.98 -10.19 9.26
C VAL A 103 -8.55 -9.68 9.41
N ASN A 104 -7.70 -9.85 8.39
CA ASN A 104 -6.31 -9.40 8.43
C ASN A 104 -6.19 -7.87 8.56
N ILE A 105 -7.10 -7.11 7.93
CA ILE A 105 -7.16 -5.65 8.10
C ILE A 105 -7.46 -5.28 9.55
N ASN A 106 -8.44 -5.92 10.17
CA ASN A 106 -8.82 -5.65 11.55
C ASN A 106 -7.69 -6.02 12.52
N GLU A 107 -7.04 -7.17 12.34
CA GLU A 107 -5.87 -7.55 13.14
C GLU A 107 -4.71 -6.55 12.96
N ALA A 108 -4.47 -6.08 11.74
CA ALA A 108 -3.42 -5.10 11.49
C ALA A 108 -3.67 -3.75 12.17
N PHE A 109 -4.94 -3.34 12.36
CA PHE A 109 -5.25 -2.10 13.08
C PHE A 109 -4.99 -2.18 14.59
N LYS A 110 -4.92 -3.39 15.16
CA LYS A 110 -4.56 -3.56 16.59
C LYS A 110 -3.10 -3.21 16.87
N GLU A 111 -2.26 -3.09 15.84
CA GLU A 111 -0.87 -2.63 15.97
C GLU A 111 -0.75 -1.14 16.31
N ILE A 112 -1.85 -0.39 16.26
CA ILE A 112 -1.89 1.05 16.55
C ILE A 112 -2.86 1.25 17.73
N SER A 113 -2.35 1.75 18.85
CA SER A 113 -3.21 2.11 19.97
C SER A 113 -4.07 3.34 19.64
N GLU A 114 -5.24 3.47 20.27
CA GLU A 114 -6.08 4.64 20.04
C GLU A 114 -5.36 5.94 20.45
N THR A 115 -4.57 5.90 21.52
CA THR A 115 -3.74 7.02 21.96
C THR A 115 -2.72 7.42 20.89
N GLU A 116 -1.94 6.47 20.35
CA GLU A 116 -0.98 6.74 19.27
C GLU A 116 -1.70 7.31 18.03
N TYR A 117 -2.90 6.78 17.73
CA TYR A 117 -3.71 7.22 16.58
C TYR A 117 -4.09 8.70 16.67
N ILE A 118 -4.62 9.11 17.83
CA ILE A 118 -5.07 10.49 18.07
C ILE A 118 -3.88 11.46 18.17
N GLU A 119 -2.78 11.07 18.84
CA GLU A 119 -1.57 11.89 18.90
C GLU A 119 -1.01 12.18 17.50
N VAL A 120 -0.88 11.14 16.67
CA VAL A 120 -0.39 11.28 15.30
C VAL A 120 -1.32 12.15 14.44
N PHE A 121 -2.63 12.06 14.66
CA PHE A 121 -3.60 12.90 13.99
C PHE A 121 -3.42 14.38 14.36
N ASN A 122 -3.37 14.68 15.66
CA ASN A 122 -3.25 16.05 16.16
C ASN A 122 -1.95 16.69 15.69
N ASP A 123 -0.82 15.99 15.86
CA ASP A 123 0.49 16.41 15.36
C ASP A 123 0.46 16.76 13.88
N LEU A 124 -0.16 15.91 13.06
CA LEU A 124 -0.26 16.10 11.63
C LEU A 124 -1.11 17.33 11.28
N ALA A 125 -2.24 17.50 11.96
CA ALA A 125 -3.16 18.59 11.74
C ALA A 125 -2.54 19.93 12.12
N GLU A 126 -1.90 20.01 13.29
CA GLU A 126 -1.25 21.22 13.80
C GLU A 126 -0.04 21.60 12.94
N LYS A 127 0.83 20.63 12.60
CA LYS A 127 1.94 20.86 11.67
C LYS A 127 1.45 21.33 10.32
N LYS A 128 0.31 20.82 9.82
CA LYS A 128 -0.23 21.30 8.55
C LYS A 128 -0.79 22.71 8.69
N ALA A 129 -1.55 22.98 9.74
CA ALA A 129 -2.16 24.28 10.01
C ALA A 129 -1.11 25.40 10.13
N SER A 130 0.01 25.14 10.80
CA SER A 130 1.10 26.12 10.94
C SER A 130 1.78 26.50 9.62
N THR A 131 1.66 25.66 8.58
CA THR A 131 2.13 26.00 7.21
C THR A 131 1.16 26.87 6.42
N LEU A 132 -0.07 27.07 6.91
CA LEU A 132 -1.13 27.77 6.19
C LEU A 132 -1.19 29.23 6.61
N ASN A 133 -1.03 30.12 5.64
CA ASN A 133 -1.07 31.57 5.83
C ASN A 133 -2.23 32.19 5.04
N GLY A 134 -2.79 33.28 5.53
CA GLY A 134 -3.87 34.03 4.88
C GLY A 134 -5.26 33.74 5.45
N ASN A 135 -6.28 33.77 4.59
CA ASN A 135 -7.69 33.75 5.01
C ASN A 135 -8.09 32.46 5.76
N THR A 136 -8.71 32.63 6.93
CA THR A 136 -9.18 31.56 7.84
C THR A 136 -10.06 30.52 7.15
N HIS A 137 -11.11 30.95 6.43
CA HIS A 137 -12.02 30.01 5.75
C HIS A 137 -11.30 29.19 4.67
N LYS A 138 -10.43 29.82 3.87
CA LYS A 138 -9.63 29.12 2.86
C LYS A 138 -8.65 28.13 3.51
N ASN A 139 -8.03 28.50 4.62
CA ASN A 139 -7.08 27.64 5.33
C ASN A 139 -7.76 26.45 6.00
N LYS A 140 -8.91 26.68 6.63
CA LYS A 140 -9.77 25.61 7.17
C LYS A 140 -10.13 24.58 6.12
N LYS A 141 -10.59 25.02 4.94
CA LYS A 141 -10.88 24.12 3.81
C LYS A 141 -9.63 23.33 3.38
N LYS A 142 -8.47 23.98 3.23
CA LYS A 142 -7.21 23.31 2.86
C LYS A 142 -6.80 22.25 3.88
N LEU A 143 -6.98 22.50 5.18
CA LEU A 143 -6.69 21.51 6.22
C LEU A 143 -7.63 20.32 6.11
N ILE A 144 -8.94 20.56 5.97
CA ILE A 144 -9.96 19.51 5.82
C ILE A 144 -9.65 18.63 4.61
N ASP A 145 -9.45 19.22 3.43
CA ASP A 145 -9.16 18.50 2.20
C ASP A 145 -7.88 17.65 2.34
N TYR A 146 -6.85 18.19 2.99
CA TYR A 146 -5.59 17.50 3.24
C TYR A 146 -5.77 16.26 4.13
N LEU A 147 -6.49 16.39 5.25
CA LEU A 147 -6.69 15.29 6.20
C LEU A 147 -7.64 14.22 5.62
N LEU A 148 -8.71 14.63 4.93
CA LEU A 148 -9.61 13.70 4.25
C LEU A 148 -8.89 12.92 3.15
N TYR A 149 -8.03 13.56 2.36
CA TYR A 149 -7.21 12.88 1.36
C TYR A 149 -6.30 11.81 1.97
N ARG A 150 -5.80 12.06 3.19
CA ARG A 150 -5.00 11.08 3.94
C ARG A 150 -5.83 9.99 4.62
N GLY A 151 -7.16 10.08 4.55
CA GLY A 151 -8.08 9.04 5.00
C GLY A 151 -8.38 9.08 6.49
N TRP A 152 -8.27 10.24 7.11
CA TRP A 152 -8.75 10.46 8.47
C TRP A 152 -10.28 10.54 8.48
N GLU A 153 -10.88 10.12 9.60
CA GLU A 153 -12.31 10.09 9.82
C GLU A 153 -12.89 11.50 9.84
N SER A 154 -14.03 11.71 9.16
CA SER A 154 -14.58 13.05 8.96
C SER A 154 -14.82 13.80 10.27
N HIS A 155 -15.33 13.13 11.30
CA HIS A 155 -15.59 13.77 12.60
C HIS A 155 -14.31 14.36 13.20
N LEU A 156 -13.22 13.58 13.30
CA LEU A 156 -11.91 14.07 13.76
C LEU A 156 -11.43 15.28 12.94
N VAL A 157 -11.57 15.19 11.62
CA VAL A 157 -11.13 16.26 10.70
C VAL A 157 -11.89 17.56 10.93
N TYR A 158 -13.22 17.50 10.98
CA TYR A 158 -14.04 18.69 11.13
C TYR A 158 -13.91 19.29 12.53
N ASP A 159 -13.85 18.47 13.58
CA ASP A 159 -13.69 18.92 14.96
C ASP A 159 -12.36 19.67 15.13
N LYS A 160 -11.24 19.08 14.69
CA LYS A 160 -9.92 19.72 14.78
C LYS A 160 -9.80 20.96 13.89
N ALA A 161 -10.44 20.96 12.72
CA ALA A 161 -10.45 22.14 11.85
C ALA A 161 -11.29 23.29 12.41
N ASN A 162 -12.35 22.98 13.17
CA ASN A 162 -13.11 23.99 13.92
C ASN A 162 -12.29 24.55 15.07
N GLU A 163 -11.64 23.68 15.86
CA GLU A 163 -10.74 24.05 16.95
C GLU A 163 -9.62 25.01 16.50
N LEU A 164 -8.93 24.70 15.40
CA LEU A 164 -7.76 25.47 14.94
C LEU A 164 -8.09 26.74 14.16
N PHE A 165 -9.29 26.85 13.59
CA PHE A 165 -9.72 27.96 12.73
C PHE A 165 -11.09 28.52 13.15
N SER A 166 -11.30 28.60 14.47
CA SER A 166 -12.44 29.31 15.07
C SER A 166 -12.39 30.80 14.73
#